data_AF-A0ABD0NQI5-F1
#
_entry.id   AF-A0ABD0NQI5-F1
#
_cell.length_a   1.000
_cell.length_b   1.000
_cell.length_c   1.000
_cell.angle_alpha   90.00
_cell.angle_beta   90.00
_cell.angle_gamma   90.00
#
_symmetry.space_group_name_H-M   'P 1'
#
loop_
_entity.id
_entity.type
_entity.pdbx_description
1 polymer ?
#
loop_
_entity_poly.entity_id
_entity_poly.type
_entity_poly.pdbx_seq_one_letter_code
_entity_poly.pdbx_strand_id
1 'polypeptide(L)'
;KMFGVCIHPKLGGWFAIRALLVFKDVQIGEELQQKDPPDCVHSQEDRIELLERFNFHWQDWSYRNIVPTDESYSPQQREYFLTPPRQRGELLR
;
A
#
# COMPACT_ATOMS: atom_id res chain seq x y z
N LYS A 1 14.04 10.19 -8.56
CA LYS A 1 13.98 10.23 -7.07
C LYS A 1 13.51 8.86 -6.60
N MET A 2 14.11 8.29 -5.56
CA MET A 2 13.60 7.08 -4.93
C MET A 2 12.58 7.48 -3.86
N PHE A 3 11.37 6.94 -3.94
CA PHE A 3 10.30 7.10 -2.96
C PHE A 3 10.18 5.85 -2.10
N GLY A 4 9.83 6.05 -0.82
CA GLY A 4 9.50 4.97 0.10
C GLY A 4 8.09 4.43 -0.14
N VAL A 5 7.83 3.22 0.35
CA VAL A 5 6.56 2.51 0.23
C VAL A 5 6.27 1.74 1.52
N CYS A 6 5.02 1.74 1.97
CA CYS A 6 4.58 0.93 3.10
C CYS A 6 4.05 -0.42 2.63
N ILE A 7 4.32 -1.48 3.39
CA ILE A 7 3.82 -2.84 3.15
C ILE A 7 2.98 -3.25 4.35
N HIS A 8 1.75 -3.70 4.09
CA HIS A 8 0.84 -4.23 5.10
C HIS A 8 1.14 -5.72 5.31
N PRO A 9 1.25 -6.20 6.57
CA PRO A 9 1.68 -7.58 6.85
C PRO A 9 0.74 -8.67 6.30
N LYS A 10 -0.52 -8.35 5.98
CA LYS A 10 -1.49 -9.29 5.40
C LYS A 10 -1.84 -9.03 3.94
N LEU A 11 -1.69 -7.78 3.49
CA LEU A 11 -2.17 -7.33 2.18
C LEU A 11 -1.02 -6.96 1.24
N GLY A 12 0.22 -7.06 1.72
CA GLY A 12 1.38 -6.54 1.01
C GLY A 12 1.19 -5.07 0.62
N GLY A 13 1.35 -4.76 -0.65
CA GLY A 13 1.06 -3.44 -1.21
C GLY A 13 -0.37 -3.27 -1.74
N TRP A 14 -1.29 -4.21 -1.55
CA TRP A 14 -2.68 -4.15 -2.02
C TRP A 14 -3.59 -3.30 -1.13
N PHE A 15 -3.11 -2.14 -0.70
CA PHE A 15 -3.88 -1.18 0.08
C PHE A 15 -3.44 0.24 -0.28
N ALA A 16 -4.18 1.22 0.24
CA ALA A 16 -3.80 2.63 0.15
C ALA A 16 -4.20 3.36 1.43
N ILE A 17 -3.33 4.25 1.89
CA ILE A 17 -3.65 5.18 2.98
C ILE A 17 -4.61 6.23 2.43
N ARG A 18 -5.72 6.50 3.13
CA ARG A 18 -6.81 7.37 2.64
C ARG A 18 -6.97 8.66 3.40
N ALA A 19 -6.96 8.59 4.72
CA ALA A 19 -7.25 9.73 5.57
C ALA A 19 -6.54 9.60 6.90
N LEU A 20 -6.31 10.75 7.53
CA LEU A 20 -6.02 10.90 8.94
C LEU A 20 -7.21 11.64 9.56
N LEU A 21 -7.83 11.02 10.57
CA LEU A 21 -8.89 11.67 11.34
C LEU A 21 -8.26 12.27 12.60
N VAL A 22 -8.47 13.58 12.81
CA VAL A 22 -7.88 14.33 13.91
C VAL A 22 -8.99 14.90 14.78
N PHE A 23 -8.99 14.52 16.07
CA PHE A 23 -9.95 14.98 17.07
C PHE A 23 -9.26 16.02 17.96
N LYS A 24 -9.46 17.30 17.67
CA LYS A 24 -8.68 18.40 18.28
C LYS A 24 -8.88 18.52 19.79
N ASP A 25 -10.06 18.16 20.29
CA ASP A 25 -10.43 18.31 21.69
C ASP A 25 -10.28 17.00 22.48
N VAL A 26 -9.75 15.95 21.86
CA VAL A 26 -9.47 14.67 22.51
C VAL A 26 -8.00 14.61 22.87
N GLN A 27 -7.71 14.60 24.17
CA GLN A 27 -6.39 14.26 24.69
C GLN A 27 -6.39 12.79 25.10
N ILE A 28 -5.31 12.10 24.77
CA ILE A 28 -5.13 10.71 25.14
C ILE A 28 -3.95 10.63 26.11
N GLY A 29 -4.13 9.89 27.20
CA GLY A 29 -3.10 9.66 28.21
C GLY A 29 -2.21 8.46 27.86
N GLU A 30 -1.51 7.95 28.86
CA GLU A 30 -0.56 6.83 28.73
C GLU A 30 -1.22 5.51 28.30
N GLU A 31 -2.55 5.42 28.36
CA GLU A 31 -3.32 4.24 27.96
C GLU A 31 -3.26 3.93 26.46
N LEU A 32 -3.00 4.93 25.61
CA LEU A 32 -2.81 4.70 24.17
C LEU A 32 -1.33 4.61 23.84
N GLN A 33 -0.86 3.38 23.77
CA GLN A 33 0.49 3.09 23.33
C GLN A 33 0.49 2.82 21.82
N GLN A 34 1.22 3.64 21.07
CA GLN A 34 1.50 3.37 19.67
C GLN A 34 2.33 2.09 19.58
N LYS A 35 1.86 1.11 18.80
CA LYS A 35 2.60 -0.11 18.51
C LYS A 35 3.46 0.11 17.27
N ASP A 36 4.69 -0.37 17.32
CA ASP A 36 5.55 -0.37 16.14
C ASP A 36 4.94 -1.24 15.04
N PRO A 37 5.06 -0.82 13.77
CA PRO A 37 4.66 -1.67 12.67
C PRO A 37 5.55 -2.92 12.66
N PRO A 38 4.99 -4.12 12.38
CA PRO A 38 5.82 -5.29 12.17
C PRO A 38 6.72 -5.05 10.96
N ASP A 39 8.02 -5.26 11.13
CA ASP A 39 8.91 -5.47 10.00
C ASP A 39 8.41 -6.72 9.28
N CYS A 40 7.94 -6.62 8.05
CA CYS A 40 7.47 -7.76 7.27
C CYS A 40 8.30 -7.97 6.00
N VAL A 41 9.27 -7.07 5.75
CA VAL A 41 10.24 -7.15 4.64
C VAL A 41 11.62 -7.03 5.28
N HIS A 42 12.09 -8.15 5.81
CA HIS A 42 13.19 -8.18 6.77
C HIS A 42 14.59 -8.07 6.14
N SER A 43 14.78 -8.69 4.98
CA SER A 43 16.10 -8.75 4.34
C SER A 43 16.44 -7.45 3.62
N GLN A 44 17.73 -7.16 3.48
CA GLN A 44 18.18 -6.00 2.71
C GLN A 44 17.88 -6.20 1.22
N GLU A 45 18.03 -7.42 0.73
CA GLU A 45 17.76 -7.84 -0.64
C GLU A 45 16.30 -7.58 -1.01
N ASP A 46 15.34 -8.02 -0.18
CA ASP A 46 13.91 -7.80 -0.43
C ASP A 46 13.54 -6.31 -0.36
N ARG A 47 14.22 -5.53 0.50
CA ARG A 47 14.02 -4.07 0.58
C ARG A 47 14.51 -3.37 -0.69
N ILE A 48 15.65 -3.80 -1.25
CA ILE A 48 16.14 -3.31 -2.53
C ILE A 48 15.15 -3.66 -3.64
N GLU A 49 14.77 -4.93 -3.74
CA GLU A 49 13.79 -5.42 -4.73
C GLU A 49 12.46 -4.67 -4.64
N LEU A 50 11.95 -4.47 -3.43
CA LEU A 50 10.72 -3.71 -3.18
C LEU A 50 10.83 -2.29 -3.72
N LEU A 51 11.92 -1.59 -3.39
CA LEU A 51 12.10 -0.20 -3.80
C LEU A 51 12.32 -0.08 -5.30
N GLU A 52 13.05 -1.00 -5.93
CA GLU A 52 13.23 -1.03 -7.38
C GLU A 52 11.90 -1.28 -8.10
N ARG A 53 11.14 -2.31 -7.70
CA ARG A 53 9.83 -2.60 -8.29
C ARG A 53 8.84 -1.47 -8.09
N PHE A 54 8.80 -0.86 -6.90
CA PHE A 54 7.91 0.28 -6.65
C PHE A 54 8.28 1.51 -7.48
N ASN A 55 9.57 1.84 -7.61
CA ASN A 55 9.96 3.08 -8.27
C ASN A 55 10.02 2.95 -9.80
N PHE A 56 10.38 1.77 -10.33
CA PHE A 56 10.60 1.58 -11.76
C PHE A 56 9.53 0.72 -12.45
N HIS A 57 8.76 -0.06 -11.69
CA HIS A 57 7.84 -1.07 -12.24
C HIS A 57 6.43 -1.07 -11.60
N TRP A 58 6.02 -0.01 -10.90
CA TRP A 58 4.75 -0.01 -10.13
C TRP A 58 3.48 -0.39 -10.92
N GLN A 59 3.48 -0.18 -12.25
CA GLN A 59 2.35 -0.49 -13.14
C GLN A 59 2.11 -2.00 -13.32
N ASP A 60 3.13 -2.84 -13.10
CA ASP A 60 3.00 -4.30 -13.21
C ASP A 60 2.44 -4.95 -11.92
N TRP A 61 2.24 -4.14 -10.87
CA TRP A 61 1.72 -4.53 -9.56
C TRP A 61 2.64 -5.43 -8.71
N SER A 62 3.79 -5.86 -9.23
CA SER A 62 4.66 -6.88 -8.63
C SER A 62 5.17 -6.50 -7.25
N TYR A 63 5.47 -5.21 -7.02
CA TYR A 63 5.95 -4.72 -5.72
C TYR A 63 4.94 -5.01 -4.58
N ARG A 64 3.65 -5.17 -4.90
CA ARG A 64 2.60 -5.40 -3.92
C ARG A 64 2.62 -6.82 -3.35
N ASN A 65 3.30 -7.74 -4.00
CA ASN A 65 3.42 -9.16 -3.61
C ASN A 65 4.79 -9.48 -2.99
N ILE A 66 5.54 -8.48 -2.49
CA ILE A 66 6.85 -8.71 -1.85
C ILE A 66 6.75 -9.63 -0.62
N VAL A 67 5.58 -9.66 0.01
CA VAL A 67 5.20 -10.62 1.06
C VAL A 67 4.00 -11.44 0.59
N PRO A 68 3.79 -12.67 1.11
CA PRO A 68 2.54 -13.39 0.89
C PRO A 68 1.33 -12.55 1.29
N THR A 69 0.29 -12.54 0.44
CA THR A 69 -0.92 -11.74 0.67
C THR A 69 -2.15 -12.62 0.67
N ASP A 70 -3.02 -12.43 1.66
CA ASP A 70 -4.29 -13.16 1.74
C ASP A 70 -5.27 -12.71 0.64
N GLU A 71 -5.23 -11.43 0.30
CA GLU A 71 -6.11 -10.78 -0.65
C GLU A 71 -5.35 -9.79 -1.54
N SER A 72 -5.82 -9.64 -2.76
CA SER A 72 -5.30 -8.67 -3.74
C SER A 72 -6.46 -7.97 -4.45
N TYR A 73 -6.15 -6.89 -5.18
CA TYR A 73 -7.17 -6.24 -5.99
C TYR A 73 -7.67 -7.19 -7.08
N SER A 74 -8.99 -7.26 -7.25
CA SER A 74 -9.61 -8.02 -8.33
C SER A 74 -9.08 -7.56 -9.70
N PRO A 75 -9.16 -8.39 -10.75
CA PRO A 75 -8.81 -7.98 -12.11
C PRO A 75 -9.49 -6.65 -12.53
N GLN A 76 -10.79 -6.52 -12.27
CA GLN A 76 -11.56 -5.29 -12.57
C GLN A 76 -11.06 -4.09 -11.77
N GLN A 77 -10.71 -4.26 -10.48
CA GLN A 77 -10.18 -3.18 -9.66
C GLN A 77 -8.77 -2.74 -10.11
N ARG A 78 -7.94 -3.66 -10.57
CA ARG A 78 -6.62 -3.35 -11.15
C ARG A 78 -6.78 -2.58 -12.46
N GLU A 79 -7.67 -3.04 -13.33
CA GLU A 79 -8.01 -2.31 -14.56
C GLU A 79 -8.48 -0.90 -14.24
N TYR A 80 -9.45 -0.75 -13.32
CA TYR A 80 -9.94 0.55 -12.87
C TYR A 80 -8.82 1.49 -12.40
N PHE A 81 -7.82 1.00 -11.67
CA PHE A 81 -6.72 1.83 -11.20
C PHE A 81 -5.68 2.15 -12.29
N LEU A 82 -5.45 1.26 -13.27
CA LEU A 82 -4.66 1.57 -14.47
C LEU A 82 -5.37 2.58 -15.38
N THR A 83 -6.70 2.52 -15.45
CA THR A 83 -7.50 3.42 -16.26
C THR A 83 -7.34 4.87 -15.77
N PRO A 84 -7.04 5.81 -16.68
CA PRO A 84 -6.98 7.23 -16.34
C PRO A 84 -8.26 7.69 -15.63
N PRO A 85 -8.17 8.55 -14.59
CA PRO A 85 -9.33 8.92 -13.78
C PRO A 85 -10.55 9.39 -14.59
N ARG A 86 -10.33 10.10 -15.70
CA ARG A 86 -11.40 10.61 -16.58
C ARG A 86 -12.19 9.52 -17.34
N GLN A 87 -11.63 8.33 -17.50
CA GLN A 87 -12.22 7.22 -18.27
C GLN A 87 -12.86 6.15 -17.37
N ARG A 88 -12.59 6.21 -16.06
CA ARG A 88 -13.08 5.22 -15.08
C ARG A 88 -14.59 5.11 -15.02
N GLY A 89 -15.30 6.22 -15.24
CA GLY A 89 -16.76 6.22 -15.27
C GLY A 89 -17.38 5.50 -16.47
N GLU A 90 -16.63 5.28 -17.55
CA GLU A 90 -17.07 4.48 -18.70
C GLU A 90 -16.80 2.99 -18.45
N LEU A 91 -15.69 2.65 -17.80
CA LEU A 91 -15.31 1.28 -17.46
C LEU A 91 -16.31 0.58 -16.52
N LEU A 92 -16.97 1.34 -15.64
CA LEU A 92 -17.88 0.81 -14.63
C LEU A 92 -19.36 0.79 -15.04
N ARG A 93 -19.67 1.16 -16.28
CA ARG A 93 -21.05 1.17 -16.79
C ARG A 93 -21.51 -0.20 -17.27
#